data_AF-A0A925GVG5-F1
#
_entry.id   AF-A0A925GVG5-F1
#
_cell.length_a   1.000
_cell.length_b   1.000
_cell.length_c   1.000
_cell.angle_alpha   90.00
_cell.angle_beta   90.00
_cell.angle_gamma   90.00
#
_symmetry.space_group_name_H-M   'P 1'
#
loop_
_entity.id
_entity.type
_entity.pdbx_description
1 polymer ?
#
loop_
_entity_poly.entity_id
_entity_poly.type
_entity_poly.pdbx_seq_one_letter_code
_entity_poly.pdbx_strand_id
1 'polypeptide(L)' 'MSRGALTLYLDTPENTEVAGGVALPFTQGNLTEQLQTTLALSPEQQSTYRLAAKQRVRERYSWDAVTDAYETLLTGLARR' A
#
# COMPACT_ATOMS: atom_id res chain seq x y z
N MET A 1 6.26 1.39 -0.90
CA MET A 1 5.61 1.30 0.43
C MET A 1 6.39 0.50 1.47
N SER A 2 7.02 -0.64 1.15
CA SER A 2 7.67 -1.55 2.12
C SER A 2 8.75 -0.93 3.02
N ARG A 3 9.43 0.15 2.58
CA ARG A 3 10.40 0.89 3.42
C ARG A 3 9.74 1.90 4.39
N GLY A 4 8.41 1.99 4.42
CA GLY A 4 7.66 2.96 5.24
C GLY A 4 7.68 4.39 4.69
N ALA A 5 8.00 4.57 3.40
CA ALA A 5 7.90 5.88 2.76
C ALA A 5 6.43 6.20 2.44
N LEU A 6 6.03 7.44 2.70
CA LEU A 6 4.78 7.98 2.18
C LEU A 6 4.84 7.91 0.65
N THR A 7 3.83 7.27 0.06
CA THR A 7 3.80 6.95 -1.37
C THR A 7 2.67 7.74 -2.02
N LEU A 8 2.97 8.41 -3.14
CA LEU A 8 1.98 8.96 -4.06
C LEU A 8 1.75 7.94 -5.18
N TYR A 9 0.50 7.73 -5.61
CA TYR A 9 0.18 6.81 -6.71
C TYR A 9 -0.83 7.40 -7.69
N LEU A 10 -0.77 6.96 -8.95
CA LEU A 10 -1.73 7.37 -9.97
C LEU A 10 -3.10 6.74 -9.68
N ASP A 11 -4.13 7.56 -9.57
CA ASP A 11 -5.51 7.17 -9.26
C ASP A 11 -6.11 6.28 -10.37
N THR A 12 -5.91 4.98 -10.19
CA THR A 12 -6.38 3.90 -11.04
C THR A 12 -6.96 2.84 -10.11
N PRO A 13 -7.99 2.08 -10.53
CA PRO A 13 -8.62 1.08 -9.67
C PRO A 13 -7.64 0.11 -9.03
N GLU A 14 -6.65 -0.35 -9.80
CA GLU A 14 -5.62 -1.31 -9.39
C GLU A 14 -4.70 -0.71 -8.32
N ASN A 15 -4.23 0.53 -8.52
CA ASN A 15 -3.38 1.18 -7.52
C ASN A 15 -4.16 1.54 -6.25
N THR A 16 -5.43 1.93 -6.38
CA THR A 16 -6.31 2.23 -5.25
C THR A 16 -6.55 0.98 -4.40
N GLU A 17 -6.75 -0.18 -5.04
CA GLU A 17 -6.86 -1.46 -4.35
C GLU A 17 -5.57 -1.79 -3.56
N VAL A 18 -4.40 -1.64 -4.19
CA VAL A 18 -3.11 -1.89 -3.55
C VAL A 18 -2.87 -0.93 -2.39
N ALA A 19 -3.08 0.36 -2.63
CA ALA A 19 -2.89 1.43 -1.67
C ALA A 19 -3.80 1.25 -0.44
N GLY A 20 -5.04 0.79 -0.60
CA GLY A 20 -5.96 0.51 0.50
C GLY A 20 -6.06 1.64 1.55
N GLY A 21 -6.03 2.89 1.09
CA GLY A 21 -6.12 4.09 1.95
C GLY A 21 -4.86 4.49 2.71
N VAL A 22 -3.72 3.79 2.55
CA VAL A 22 -2.47 4.09 3.27
C VAL A 22 -1.42 4.83 2.43
N ALA A 23 -1.83 5.30 1.26
CA ALA A 23 -1.04 6.11 0.32
C ALA A 23 -1.95 7.19 -0.28
N LEU A 24 -1.37 8.24 -0.87
CA LEU A 24 -2.15 9.35 -1.42
C LEU A 24 -2.32 9.20 -2.94
N PRO A 25 -3.55 9.24 -3.46
CA PRO A 25 -3.81 9.24 -4.89
C PRO A 25 -3.47 10.61 -5.51
N PHE A 26 -3.01 10.59 -6.76
CA PHE A 26 -2.92 11.77 -7.60
C PHE A 26 -3.45 11.47 -9.02
N THR A 27 -3.85 12.52 -9.72
CA THR A 27 -4.15 12.52 -11.15
C THR A 27 -3.09 13.36 -11.87
N GLN A 28 -2.98 13.23 -13.20
CA GLN A 28 -2.01 14.02 -13.96
C GLN A 28 -2.19 15.54 -13.78
N GLY A 29 -3.42 16.00 -13.51
CA GLY A 29 -3.72 17.41 -13.31
C GLY A 29 -3.37 17.97 -11.93
N ASN A 30 -3.14 17.13 -10.91
CA ASN A 30 -2.93 17.58 -9.53
C ASN A 30 -1.62 17.10 -8.89
N LEU A 31 -0.73 16.45 -9.65
CA LEU A 31 0.52 15.89 -9.12
C LEU A 31 1.36 16.95 -8.38
N THR A 32 1.50 18.15 -8.96
CA THR A 32 2.25 19.25 -8.34
C THR A 32 1.65 19.68 -7.01
N GLU A 33 0.32 19.81 -6.94
CA GLU A 33 -0.39 20.14 -5.71
C GLU A 33 -0.20 19.05 -4.66
N GLN A 34 -0.32 17.78 -5.05
CA GLN A 34 -0.14 16.66 -4.11
C GLN A 34 1.29 16.55 -3.58
N LEU A 35 2.30 16.87 -4.39
CA LEU A 35 3.68 16.97 -3.93
C LEU A 35 3.84 18.10 -2.90
N GLN A 36 3.24 19.26 -3.14
CA GLN A 36 3.27 20.38 -2.20
C GLN A 36 2.56 20.04 -0.88
N THR A 37 1.36 19.45 -0.95
CA THR A 37 0.63 18.97 0.23
C THR A 37 1.47 17.97 1.02
N THR A 38 2.13 17.04 0.35
CA THR A 38 3.00 16.05 0.99
C THR A 38 4.18 16.69 1.71
N LEU A 39 4.82 17.69 1.09
CA LEU A 39 5.93 18.42 1.69
C LEU A 39 5.49 19.29 2.88
N ALA A 40 4.22 19.72 2.91
CA ALA A 40 3.65 20.50 4.00
C ALA A 40 3.16 19.65 5.19
N LEU A 41 3.16 18.32 5.08
CA LEU A 41 2.73 17.43 6.17
C LEU A 41 3.67 17.54 7.37
N SER A 42 3.08 17.64 8.57
CA SER A 42 3.84 17.61 9.81
C SER A 42 4.54 16.26 10.01
N PRO A 43 5.62 16.20 10.80
CA PRO A 43 6.29 14.94 11.13
C PRO A 43 5.33 13.87 11.71
N GLU A 44 4.34 14.28 12.49
CA GLU A 44 3.32 13.40 13.08
C GLU A 44 2.43 12.79 11.99
N GLN A 45 1.98 13.62 11.04
CA GLN A 45 1.17 13.15 9.91
C GLN A 45 1.97 12.18 9.03
N GLN A 46 3.23 12.48 8.74
CA GLN A 46 4.12 11.58 8.01
C GLN A 46 4.34 10.25 8.74
N SER A 47 4.44 10.28 10.07
CA SER A 47 4.57 9.08 10.92
C SER A 47 3.34 8.18 10.81
N THR A 48 2.14 8.75 10.85
CA THR A 48 0.88 8.01 10.68
C THR A 48 0.84 7.26 9.35
N TYR A 49 1.14 7.94 8.24
CA TYR A 49 1.20 7.29 6.93
C TYR A 49 2.28 6.20 6.86
N ARG A 50 3.45 6.43 7.48
CA ARG A 50 4.54 5.44 7.55
C ARG A 50 4.12 4.18 8.29
N LEU A 51 3.43 4.32 9.43
CA LEU A 51 2.93 3.19 10.21
C LEU A 51 1.86 2.41 9.43
N ALA A 52 0.90 3.12 8.85
CA ALA A 52 -0.17 2.52 8.05
C ALA A 52 0.38 1.78 6.82
N ALA A 53 1.35 2.35 6.11
CA ALA A 53 2.02 1.72 4.98
C ALA A 53 2.76 0.42 5.39
N LYS A 54 3.46 0.43 6.53
CA LYS A 54 4.14 -0.77 7.05
C LYS A 54 3.16 -1.85 7.46
N GLN A 55 2.05 -1.48 8.09
CA GLN A 55 1.02 -2.43 8.52
C GLN A 55 0.35 -3.11 7.30
N ARG A 56 -0.07 -2.33 6.31
CA ARG A 56 -0.65 -2.84 5.05
C ARG A 56 0.26 -3.84 4.34
N VAL A 57 1.56 -3.53 4.24
CA VAL A 57 2.54 -4.41 3.60
C VAL A 57 2.67 -5.74 4.35
N ARG A 58 2.69 -5.72 5.68
CA ARG A 58 2.72 -6.95 6.49
C ARG A 58 1.46 -7.79 6.31
N GLU A 59 0.29 -7.16 6.23
CA GLU A 59 -1.00 -7.86 6.16
C GLU A 59 -1.27 -8.51 4.80
N ARG A 60 -0.82 -7.91 3.69
CA ARG A 60 -1.19 -8.38 2.33
C ARG A 60 -0.05 -8.70 1.39
N TYR A 61 1.17 -8.25 1.70
CA TYR A 61 2.30 -8.33 0.79
C TYR A 61 3.55 -8.92 1.46
N SER A 62 3.39 -9.65 2.57
CA SER A 62 4.45 -10.54 3.05
C SER A 62 4.53 -11.76 2.15
N TRP A 63 5.74 -12.19 1.80
CA TRP A 63 5.98 -13.45 1.09
C TRP A 63 5.34 -14.64 1.82
N ASP A 64 5.26 -14.58 3.15
CA ASP A 64 4.61 -15.61 3.97
C ASP A 64 3.12 -15.71 3.64
N ALA A 65 2.39 -14.59 3.64
CA ALA A 65 0.96 -14.57 3.35
C ALA A 65 0.64 -15.05 1.91
N VAL A 66 1.51 -14.73 0.95
CA VAL A 66 1.38 -15.22 -0.43
C VAL A 66 1.62 -16.72 -0.47
N THR A 67 2.67 -17.21 0.20
CA THR A 67 3.02 -18.63 0.24
C THR A 67 1.92 -19.45 0.91
N ASP A 68 1.40 -19.00 2.06
CA ASP A 68 0.30 -19.64 2.78
C ASP A 68 -0.97 -19.78 1.92
N ALA A 69 -1.28 -18.77 1.09
CA ALA A 69 -2.40 -18.83 0.17
C ALA A 69 -2.23 -19.90 -0.92
N TYR A 70 -1.02 -20.02 -1.47
CA TYR A 70 -0.69 -21.08 -2.44
C TYR A 70 -0.70 -22.47 -1.80
N GLU A 71 -0.12 -22.62 -0.61
CA GLU A 71 -0.11 -23.89 0.13
C GLU A 71 -1.53 -24.36 0.45
N THR A 72 -2.41 -23.45 0.91
CA THR A 72 -3.81 -23.75 1.19
C THR A 72 -4.54 -24.21 -0.07
N LEU A 73 -4.35 -23.52 -1.20
CA LEU A 73 -4.96 -23.87 -2.48
C LEU A 73 -4.49 -25.26 -2.96
N LEU A 74 -3.17 -25.48 -3.00
CA LEU A 74 -2.58 -26.70 -3.54
C LEU A 74 -2.89 -27.92 -2.67
N THR A 75 -2.82 -27.79 -1.34
CA THR A 75 -3.22 -28.87 -0.42
C THR A 75 -4.71 -29.18 -0.50
N GLY A 76 -5.57 -28.15 -0.73
CA GLY A 76 -7.00 -28.34 -0.96
C GLY A 76 -7.31 -29.09 -2.26
N LEU A 77 -6.55 -28.82 -3.33
CA LEU A 77 -6.70 -29.53 -4.61
C LEU A 77 -6.17 -30.97 -4.54
N ALA A 78 -5.07 -31.22 -3.83
CA ALA A 78 -4.46 -32.54 -3.72
C ALA A 78 -5.22 -33.52 -2.81
N ARG A 79 -6.15 -33.02 -1.98
CA ARG A 79 -6.99 -33.83 -1.08
C ARG A 79 -8.36 -34.21 -1.68
N ARG A 80 -8.63 -33.83 -2.94
CA ARG A 80 -9.78 -34.28 -3.73
C ARG A 80 -9.39 -35.40 -4.68
#